data_AF-A0A937YWM9-F1
#
_entry.id   AF-A0A937YWM9-F1
#
_cell.length_a   1.000
_cell.length_b   1.000
_cell.length_c   1.000
_cell.angle_alpha   90.00
_cell.angle_beta   90.00
_cell.angle_gamma   90.00
#
_symmetry.space_group_name_H-M   'P 1'
#
loop_
_entity.id
_entity.type
_entity.pdbx_description
1 polymer ?
#
loop_
_entity_poly.entity_id
_entity_poly.type
_entity_poly.pdbx_seq_one_letter_code
_entity_poly.pdbx_strand_id
1 'polypeptide(L)'
;MSRALITGLAPICAVGIGHEDFAAGLAQGREGVRPVESFNPEAYDYRVAAECLDFALADFLESEKTYLDRCSELTLAACALAFEDAGLTPGDVEPERVGLVFGTAYGPLDTMWAHTRRVQTGGLRRASSVLFLHSFVNTPISLASIEFDIRGPVACFCQGMASAGAAMQFAGDLVADGRADLVLAGGVDALSEVLYAALNDEGRLGDGFVPGEAAALLVL
;
A
#
# COMPACT_ATOMS: atom_id res chain seq x y z
N MET A 1 -4.22 26.86 14.72
CA MET A 1 -3.64 25.76 13.96
C MET A 1 -2.55 25.15 14.81
N SER A 2 -2.73 23.88 15.15
CA SER A 2 -1.67 23.07 15.76
C SER A 2 -0.59 22.80 14.70
N ARG A 3 0.64 22.56 15.12
CA ARG A 3 1.72 22.15 14.22
C ARG A 3 1.71 20.63 14.13
N ALA A 4 1.50 20.09 12.93
CA ALA A 4 1.74 18.67 12.67
C ALA A 4 3.25 18.37 12.71
N LEU A 5 3.63 17.25 13.31
CA LEU A 5 5.00 16.75 13.37
C LEU A 5 5.03 15.40 12.66
N ILE A 6 6.22 14.91 12.31
CA ILE A 6 6.38 13.51 11.88
C ILE A 6 7.08 12.80 13.04
N THR A 7 6.47 11.74 13.55
CA THR A 7 6.96 10.97 14.70
C THR A 7 7.36 9.55 14.35
N GLY A 8 6.98 9.06 13.17
CA GLY A 8 7.38 7.74 12.66
C GLY A 8 7.31 7.65 11.13
N LEU A 9 8.02 6.66 10.57
CA LEU A 9 8.18 6.38 9.15
C LEU A 9 8.27 4.86 8.90
N ALA A 10 7.39 4.34 8.05
CA ALA A 10 7.28 2.91 7.75
C ALA A 10 7.26 2.64 6.23
N PRO A 11 8.44 2.58 5.59
CA PRO A 11 8.58 2.18 4.20
C PRO A 11 8.62 0.65 4.08
N ILE A 12 7.99 0.12 3.05
CA ILE A 12 8.11 -1.25 2.56
C ILE A 12 8.36 -1.13 1.07
N CYS A 13 9.58 -1.43 0.64
CA CYS A 13 9.98 -1.34 -0.76
C CYS A 13 11.11 -2.34 -1.06
N ALA A 14 11.44 -2.51 -2.34
CA ALA A 14 12.46 -3.46 -2.79
C ALA A 14 13.88 -3.20 -2.23
N VAL A 15 14.13 -2.02 -1.66
CA VAL A 15 15.41 -1.66 -1.04
C VAL A 15 15.40 -1.67 0.48
N GLY A 16 14.27 -1.94 1.12
CA GLY A 16 14.20 -2.20 2.55
C GLY A 16 12.80 -2.13 3.16
N ILE A 17 12.66 -2.75 4.34
CA ILE A 17 11.42 -2.86 5.11
C ILE A 17 11.61 -2.26 6.50
N GLY A 18 10.80 -1.27 6.84
CA GLY A 18 10.98 -0.46 8.05
C GLY A 18 12.05 0.60 7.88
N HIS A 19 12.06 1.60 8.78
CA HIS A 19 12.92 2.77 8.66
C HIS A 19 14.42 2.40 8.68
N GLU A 20 14.85 1.52 9.59
CA GLU A 20 16.28 1.18 9.74
C GLU A 20 16.84 0.47 8.52
N ASP A 21 16.17 -0.57 8.03
CA ASP A 21 16.64 -1.33 6.87
C ASP A 21 16.55 -0.52 5.58
N PHE A 22 15.51 0.31 5.43
CA PHE A 22 15.42 1.25 4.31
C PHE A 22 16.59 2.24 4.31
N ALA A 23 16.89 2.86 5.46
CA ALA A 23 18.01 3.79 5.59
C ALA A 23 19.36 3.11 5.28
N ALA A 24 19.58 1.89 5.78
CA ALA A 24 20.77 1.10 5.48
C ALA A 24 20.86 0.74 3.98
N GLY A 25 19.74 0.32 3.37
CA GLY A 25 19.65 -0.01 1.96
C GLY A 25 20.03 1.18 1.06
N LEU A 26 19.51 2.38 1.37
CA LEU A 26 19.89 3.60 0.67
C LEU A 26 21.38 3.94 0.84
N ALA A 27 21.90 3.89 2.07
CA ALA A 27 23.30 4.22 2.36
C ALA A 27 24.29 3.28 1.65
N GLN A 28 23.88 2.03 1.41
CA GLN A 28 24.69 1.00 0.75
C GLN A 28 24.49 0.95 -0.76
N GLY A 29 23.52 1.69 -1.31
CA GLY A 29 23.14 1.58 -2.73
C GLY A 29 22.59 0.20 -3.09
N ARG A 30 21.75 -0.37 -2.22
CA ARG A 30 21.11 -1.68 -2.43
C ARG A 30 20.28 -1.65 -3.72
N GLU A 31 20.57 -2.59 -4.61
CA GLU A 31 19.82 -2.76 -5.86
C GLU A 31 18.49 -3.46 -5.56
N GLY A 32 17.38 -2.80 -5.89
CA GLY A 32 16.03 -3.33 -5.69
C GLY A 32 15.46 -3.99 -6.95
N VAL A 33 16.02 -3.67 -8.13
CA VAL A 33 15.55 -4.19 -9.41
C VAL A 33 16.09 -5.59 -9.64
N ARG A 34 15.17 -6.52 -9.89
CA ARG A 34 15.47 -7.94 -10.10
C ARG A 34 14.53 -8.54 -11.16
N PRO A 35 14.80 -9.75 -11.67
CA PRO A 35 13.84 -10.46 -12.52
C PRO A 35 12.49 -10.58 -11.83
N VAL A 36 11.40 -10.42 -12.58
CA VAL A 36 10.03 -10.56 -12.04
C VAL A 36 9.80 -11.98 -11.54
N GLU A 37 9.29 -12.10 -10.31
CA GLU A 37 8.95 -13.39 -9.68
C GLU A 37 7.45 -13.57 -9.41
N SER A 38 6.65 -12.48 -9.33
CA SER A 38 5.22 -12.56 -9.01
C SER A 38 4.33 -13.11 -10.15
N PHE A 39 4.78 -13.06 -11.40
CA PHE A 39 4.09 -13.60 -12.57
C PHE A 39 5.09 -14.04 -13.65
N ASN A 40 4.61 -14.70 -14.71
CA ASN A 40 5.48 -15.17 -15.80
C ASN A 40 5.83 -14.01 -16.76
N PRO A 41 7.10 -13.55 -16.81
CA PRO A 41 7.44 -12.40 -17.62
C PRO A 41 7.82 -12.75 -19.08
N GLU A 42 7.74 -14.03 -19.48
CA GLU A 42 8.21 -14.47 -20.82
C GLU A 42 7.50 -13.78 -21.99
N ALA A 43 6.29 -13.28 -21.77
CA ALA A 43 5.50 -12.56 -22.77
C ALA A 43 5.96 -11.11 -22.99
N TYR A 44 6.93 -10.61 -22.21
CA TYR A 44 7.38 -9.21 -22.23
C TYR A 44 8.86 -9.10 -22.60
N ASP A 45 9.19 -7.99 -23.27
CA ASP A 45 10.56 -7.66 -23.66
C ASP A 45 11.40 -7.25 -22.44
N TYR A 46 10.77 -6.49 -21.54
CA TYR A 46 11.32 -6.15 -20.23
C TYR A 46 10.81 -7.13 -19.19
N ARG A 47 11.72 -7.63 -18.35
CA ARG A 47 11.46 -8.76 -17.44
C ARG A 47 11.95 -8.51 -16.02
N VAL A 48 12.11 -7.24 -15.67
CA VAL A 48 12.57 -6.80 -14.36
C VAL A 48 11.54 -5.90 -13.70
N ALA A 49 11.52 -5.91 -12.37
CA ALA A 49 10.72 -5.03 -11.53
C ALA A 49 11.41 -4.83 -10.17
N ALA A 50 10.94 -3.84 -9.41
CA ALA A 50 11.32 -3.63 -8.02
C ALA A 50 10.23 -4.22 -7.09
N GLU A 51 10.29 -5.53 -6.86
CA GLU A 51 9.33 -6.28 -6.03
C GLU A 51 9.75 -6.33 -4.55
N CYS A 52 8.79 -6.34 -3.63
CA CYS A 52 9.02 -6.57 -2.20
C CYS A 52 8.93 -8.07 -1.89
N LEU A 53 9.94 -8.84 -2.30
CA LEU A 53 9.91 -10.31 -2.17
C LEU A 53 10.19 -10.81 -0.75
N ASP A 54 10.98 -10.08 0.03
CA ASP A 54 11.36 -10.44 1.41
C ASP A 54 10.28 -10.01 2.43
N PHE A 55 9.02 -10.22 2.08
CA PHE A 55 7.85 -9.73 2.81
C PHE A 55 6.86 -10.86 3.09
N ALA A 56 6.52 -11.07 4.36
CA ALA A 56 5.41 -11.90 4.77
C ALA A 56 4.56 -11.18 5.83
N LEU A 57 3.25 -11.05 5.58
CA LEU A 57 2.35 -10.34 6.51
C LEU A 57 2.34 -10.95 7.92
N ALA A 58 2.56 -12.26 8.03
CA ALA A 58 2.60 -12.99 9.30
C ALA A 58 3.72 -12.52 10.24
N ASP A 59 4.74 -11.85 9.71
CA ASP A 59 5.82 -11.27 10.53
C ASP A 59 5.38 -9.97 11.24
N PHE A 60 4.24 -9.39 10.82
CA PHE A 60 3.73 -8.10 11.32
C PHE A 60 2.40 -8.22 12.08
N LEU A 61 1.61 -9.27 11.81
CA LEU A 61 0.29 -9.48 12.41
C LEU A 61 0.08 -10.93 12.82
N GLU A 62 -0.50 -11.13 14.01
CA GLU A 62 -0.91 -12.46 14.50
C GLU A 62 -2.21 -12.95 13.84
N SER A 63 -3.03 -12.03 13.32
CA SER A 63 -4.36 -12.36 12.82
C SER A 63 -4.30 -13.04 11.44
N GLU A 64 -4.79 -14.28 11.36
CA GLU A 64 -4.85 -15.00 10.09
C GLU A 64 -5.92 -14.43 9.15
N LYS A 65 -5.55 -14.23 7.88
CA LYS A 65 -6.43 -13.69 6.83
C LYS A 65 -6.63 -14.73 5.74
N THR A 66 -7.90 -15.00 5.39
CA THR A 66 -8.22 -16.00 4.35
C THR A 66 -7.77 -15.57 2.95
N TYR A 67 -8.01 -14.30 2.62
CA TYR A 67 -7.63 -13.71 1.35
C TYR A 67 -7.36 -12.22 1.57
N LEU A 68 -6.25 -11.75 1.00
CA LEU A 68 -5.93 -10.35 0.87
C LEU A 68 -5.45 -10.11 -0.55
N ASP A 69 -5.75 -8.94 -1.09
CA ASP A 69 -4.99 -8.41 -2.22
C ASP A 69 -3.65 -7.86 -1.72
N ARG A 70 -2.69 -7.77 -2.65
CA ARG A 70 -1.33 -7.35 -2.33
C ARG A 70 -1.24 -5.94 -1.74
N CYS A 71 -2.08 -4.99 -2.17
CA CYS A 71 -2.12 -3.65 -1.58
C CYS A 71 -2.58 -3.71 -0.12
N SER A 72 -3.55 -4.56 0.21
CA SER A 72 -4.00 -4.79 1.59
C SER A 72 -2.91 -5.41 2.46
N GLU A 73 -2.16 -6.39 1.96
CA GLU A 73 -1.02 -6.97 2.70
C GLU A 73 0.01 -5.89 3.04
N LEU A 74 0.45 -5.14 2.03
CA LEU A 74 1.45 -4.08 2.20
C LEU A 74 0.95 -2.98 3.15
N THR A 75 -0.32 -2.59 3.04
CA THR A 75 -0.92 -1.56 3.90
C THR A 75 -0.98 -2.00 5.36
N LEU A 76 -1.40 -3.23 5.61
CA LEU A 76 -1.52 -3.77 6.97
C LEU A 76 -0.15 -3.83 7.67
N ALA A 77 0.87 -4.34 6.97
CA ALA A 77 2.22 -4.36 7.49
C ALA A 77 2.82 -2.95 7.67
N ALA A 78 2.58 -2.04 6.72
CA ALA A 78 3.05 -0.66 6.84
C ALA A 78 2.42 0.05 8.03
N CYS A 79 1.15 -0.23 8.36
CA CYS A 79 0.50 0.31 9.55
C CYS A 79 1.14 -0.25 10.84
N ALA A 80 1.42 -1.56 10.89
CA ALA A 80 2.10 -2.17 12.04
C ALA A 80 3.48 -1.53 12.28
N LEU A 81 4.28 -1.43 11.22
CA LEU A 81 5.59 -0.77 11.26
C LEU A 81 5.50 0.71 11.63
N ALA A 82 4.44 1.41 11.19
CA ALA A 82 4.26 2.84 11.50
C ALA A 82 4.01 3.05 13.00
N PHE A 83 3.14 2.23 13.60
CA PHE A 83 2.93 2.25 15.05
C PHE A 83 4.23 1.92 15.80
N GLU A 84 4.94 0.87 15.38
CA GLU A 84 6.20 0.45 15.99
C GLU A 84 7.28 1.55 15.95
N ASP A 85 7.53 2.15 14.78
CA ASP A 85 8.56 3.19 14.62
C ASP A 85 8.22 4.47 15.38
N ALA A 86 6.93 4.79 15.53
CA ALA A 86 6.46 5.88 16.39
C ALA A 86 6.53 5.57 17.89
N GLY A 87 6.89 4.34 18.28
CA GLY A 87 6.90 3.89 19.68
C GLY A 87 5.50 3.83 20.29
N LEU A 88 4.49 3.52 19.47
CA LEU A 88 3.07 3.47 19.84
C LEU A 88 2.52 2.06 19.66
N THR A 89 1.50 1.73 20.44
CA THR A 89 0.66 0.55 20.27
C THR A 89 -0.77 0.99 19.92
N PRO A 90 -1.51 0.24 19.07
CA PRO A 90 -2.93 0.48 18.87
C PRO A 90 -3.67 0.53 20.22
N GLY A 91 -4.37 1.65 20.48
CA GLY A 91 -5.06 1.92 21.75
C GLY A 91 -4.35 2.89 22.70
N ASP A 92 -3.09 3.28 22.43
CA ASP A 92 -2.38 4.32 23.20
C ASP A 92 -3.03 5.72 23.02
N VAL A 93 -3.69 5.93 21.87
CA VAL A 93 -4.50 7.11 21.54
C VAL A 93 -5.95 6.68 21.38
N GLU A 94 -6.90 7.52 21.79
CA GLU A 94 -8.33 7.24 21.62
C GLU A 94 -8.66 6.91 20.15
N PRO A 95 -9.29 5.75 19.84
CA PRO A 95 -9.61 5.31 18.49
C PRO A 95 -10.25 6.37 17.58
N GLU A 96 -11.17 7.17 18.13
CA GLU A 96 -11.88 8.24 17.43
C GLU A 96 -10.98 9.45 17.09
N ARG A 97 -9.80 9.54 17.71
CA ARG A 97 -8.78 10.56 17.49
C ARG A 97 -7.64 10.07 16.60
N VAL A 98 -7.63 8.80 16.20
CA VAL A 98 -6.68 8.23 15.26
C VAL A 98 -7.28 8.24 13.86
N GLY A 99 -6.55 8.78 12.88
CA GLY A 99 -6.91 8.75 11.47
C GLY A 99 -5.99 7.85 10.65
N LEU A 100 -6.46 7.46 9.46
CA LEU A 100 -5.68 6.73 8.46
C LEU A 100 -5.99 7.29 7.08
N VAL A 101 -4.98 7.82 6.40
CA VAL A 101 -5.15 8.47 5.09
C VAL A 101 -4.07 7.99 4.16
N PHE A 102 -4.41 7.31 3.07
CA PHE A 102 -3.40 6.99 2.06
C PHE A 102 -3.86 7.27 0.64
N GLY A 103 -2.86 7.38 -0.23
CA GLY A 103 -3.03 7.44 -1.65
C GLY A 103 -2.64 6.14 -2.36
N THR A 104 -3.38 5.78 -3.40
CA THR A 104 -3.00 4.70 -4.32
C THR A 104 -3.27 5.16 -5.75
N ALA A 105 -2.42 4.80 -6.70
CA ALA A 105 -2.62 5.15 -8.10
C ALA A 105 -3.65 4.22 -8.76
N TYR A 106 -3.63 2.93 -8.41
CA TYR A 106 -4.41 1.89 -9.10
C TYR A 106 -5.29 1.06 -8.17
N GLY A 107 -4.98 1.01 -6.88
CA GLY A 107 -5.65 0.14 -5.91
C GLY A 107 -5.37 -1.35 -6.17
N PRO A 108 -6.24 -2.25 -5.68
CA PRO A 108 -6.12 -3.70 -5.83
C PRO A 108 -6.34 -4.23 -7.27
N LEU A 109 -5.53 -3.78 -8.22
CA LEU A 109 -5.79 -3.92 -9.66
C LEU A 109 -5.93 -5.38 -10.11
N ASP A 110 -5.05 -6.27 -9.67
CA ASP A 110 -5.11 -7.69 -10.05
C ASP A 110 -6.36 -8.39 -9.49
N THR A 111 -6.75 -8.06 -8.26
CA THR A 111 -7.98 -8.60 -7.64
C THR A 111 -9.22 -8.09 -8.36
N MET A 112 -9.25 -6.79 -8.69
CA MET A 112 -10.32 -6.17 -9.48
C MET A 112 -10.42 -6.81 -10.86
N TRP A 113 -9.29 -7.02 -11.54
CA TRP A 113 -9.23 -7.67 -12.84
C TRP A 113 -9.70 -9.12 -12.76
N ALA A 114 -9.23 -9.89 -11.77
CA ALA A 114 -9.62 -11.28 -11.57
C ALA A 114 -11.13 -11.43 -11.32
N HIS A 115 -11.72 -10.54 -10.51
CA HIS A 115 -13.16 -10.49 -10.31
C HIS A 115 -13.90 -10.22 -11.62
N THR A 116 -13.50 -9.15 -12.32
CA THR A 116 -14.14 -8.70 -13.56
C THR A 116 -14.08 -9.76 -14.65
N ARG A 117 -12.90 -10.35 -14.86
CA ARG A 117 -12.68 -11.41 -15.86
C ARG A 117 -13.55 -12.64 -15.58
N ARG A 118 -13.68 -13.06 -14.32
CA ARG A 118 -14.55 -14.18 -13.92
C ARG A 118 -16.00 -13.96 -14.33
N VAL A 119 -16.52 -12.74 -14.13
CA VAL A 119 -17.89 -12.37 -14.50
C VAL A 119 -18.03 -12.26 -16.02
N GLN A 120 -17.07 -11.66 -16.72
CA GLN A 120 -17.11 -11.49 -18.16
C GLN A 120 -17.10 -12.83 -18.92
N THR A 121 -16.21 -13.76 -18.55
CA THR A 121 -16.08 -15.04 -19.25
C THR A 121 -17.12 -16.08 -18.81
N GLY A 122 -17.65 -15.94 -17.59
CA GLY A 122 -18.48 -16.96 -16.94
C GLY A 122 -19.91 -16.54 -16.60
N GLY A 123 -20.26 -15.27 -16.85
CA GLY A 123 -21.52 -14.66 -16.44
C GLY A 123 -21.61 -14.38 -14.93
N LEU A 124 -22.69 -13.72 -14.51
CA LEU A 124 -22.93 -13.29 -13.12
C LEU A 124 -22.88 -14.43 -12.09
N ARG A 125 -23.19 -15.68 -12.49
CA ARG A 125 -23.11 -16.86 -11.61
C ARG A 125 -21.68 -17.17 -11.15
N ARG A 126 -20.66 -16.60 -11.80
CA ARG A 126 -19.23 -16.76 -11.46
C ARG A 126 -18.67 -15.57 -10.68
N ALA A 127 -19.49 -14.60 -10.31
CA ALA A 127 -19.10 -13.52 -9.42
C ALA A 127 -18.63 -14.09 -8.08
N SER A 128 -17.45 -13.66 -7.64
CA SER A 128 -16.90 -14.02 -6.32
C SER A 128 -17.12 -12.86 -5.36
N SER A 129 -17.83 -13.10 -4.26
CA SER A 129 -18.04 -12.12 -3.19
C SER A 129 -16.71 -11.72 -2.52
N VAL A 130 -15.81 -12.69 -2.30
CA VAL A 130 -14.49 -12.43 -1.74
C VAL A 130 -13.69 -11.49 -2.63
N LEU A 131 -13.52 -11.81 -3.92
CA LEU A 131 -12.76 -10.91 -4.81
C LEU A 131 -13.44 -9.55 -4.97
N PHE A 132 -14.79 -9.50 -4.94
CA PHE A 132 -15.51 -8.23 -5.01
C PHE A 132 -15.16 -7.32 -3.82
N LEU A 133 -15.23 -7.84 -2.59
CA LEU A 133 -14.88 -7.07 -1.39
C LEU A 133 -13.43 -6.61 -1.36
N HIS A 134 -12.53 -7.32 -2.03
CA HIS A 134 -11.11 -6.98 -2.13
C HIS A 134 -10.72 -6.24 -3.42
N SER A 135 -11.70 -5.80 -4.22
CA SER A 135 -11.44 -5.15 -5.51
C SER A 135 -11.52 -3.63 -5.48
N PHE A 136 -11.96 -3.06 -4.35
CA PHE A 136 -12.16 -1.62 -4.25
C PHE A 136 -10.88 -0.89 -3.86
N VAL A 137 -10.71 0.30 -4.42
CA VAL A 137 -9.55 1.17 -4.14
C VAL A 137 -9.40 1.49 -2.65
N ASN A 138 -10.51 1.51 -1.90
CA ASN A 138 -10.51 1.73 -0.45
C ASN A 138 -10.47 0.43 0.38
N THR A 139 -10.40 -0.76 -0.21
CA THR A 139 -10.28 -2.02 0.55
C THR A 139 -9.08 -2.01 1.49
N PRO A 140 -7.84 -1.67 1.05
CA PRO A 140 -6.68 -1.76 1.94
C PRO A 140 -6.82 -0.88 3.18
N ILE A 141 -7.38 0.33 3.02
CA ILE A 141 -7.55 1.28 4.14
C ILE A 141 -8.62 0.81 5.11
N SER A 142 -9.68 0.19 4.58
CA SER A 142 -10.80 -0.28 5.39
C SER A 142 -10.36 -1.47 6.24
N LEU A 143 -9.60 -2.41 5.66
CA LEU A 143 -9.06 -3.54 6.39
C LEU A 143 -8.07 -3.09 7.48
N ALA A 144 -7.17 -2.16 7.17
CA ALA A 144 -6.26 -1.60 8.16
C ALA A 144 -7.01 -0.86 9.28
N SER A 145 -8.03 -0.07 8.97
CA SER A 145 -8.81 0.61 10.01
C SER A 145 -9.49 -0.35 10.98
N ILE A 146 -9.93 -1.52 10.49
CA ILE A 146 -10.54 -2.57 11.32
C ILE A 146 -9.47 -3.26 12.16
N GLU A 147 -8.31 -3.57 11.58
CA GLU A 147 -7.23 -4.28 12.27
C GLU A 147 -6.68 -3.49 13.45
N PHE A 148 -6.48 -2.18 13.25
CA PHE A 148 -5.82 -1.32 14.24
C PHE A 148 -6.82 -0.47 15.06
N ASP A 149 -8.12 -0.78 15.00
CA ASP A 149 -9.21 -0.07 15.68
C ASP A 149 -9.17 1.47 15.46
N ILE A 150 -8.97 1.88 14.21
CA ILE A 150 -8.90 3.29 13.81
C ILE A 150 -10.32 3.76 13.47
N ARG A 151 -10.88 4.68 14.27
CA ARG A 151 -12.28 5.14 14.14
C ARG A 151 -12.42 6.62 13.85
N GLY A 152 -11.32 7.37 13.80
CA GLY A 152 -11.30 8.76 13.37
C GLY A 152 -11.43 8.89 11.84
N PRO A 153 -10.92 9.98 11.25
CA PRO A 153 -11.01 10.19 9.80
C PRO A 153 -10.23 9.14 9.01
N VAL A 154 -10.93 8.43 8.13
CA VAL A 154 -10.33 7.45 7.19
C VAL A 154 -10.63 7.87 5.76
N ALA A 155 -9.59 8.07 4.94
CA ALA A 155 -9.76 8.57 3.56
C ALA A 155 -8.73 7.97 2.59
N CYS A 156 -9.20 7.56 1.41
CA CYS A 156 -8.36 7.06 0.33
C CYS A 156 -8.36 8.04 -0.85
N PHE A 157 -7.17 8.41 -1.34
CA PHE A 157 -6.98 9.31 -2.48
C PHE A 157 -6.51 8.51 -3.71
N CYS A 158 -7.12 8.76 -4.87
CA CYS A 158 -6.77 8.11 -6.13
C CYS A 158 -6.64 9.14 -7.26
N GLN A 159 -5.48 9.77 -7.33
CA GLN A 159 -5.08 10.80 -8.30
C GLN A 159 -3.75 10.43 -9.00
N GLY A 160 -3.57 9.15 -9.34
CA GLY A 160 -2.37 8.64 -10.00
C GLY A 160 -1.11 8.86 -9.14
N MET A 161 -0.01 9.30 -9.76
CA MET A 161 1.28 9.49 -9.07
C MET A 161 1.26 10.56 -7.97
N ALA A 162 0.24 11.42 -7.93
CA ALA A 162 0.09 12.44 -6.90
C ALA A 162 -0.72 11.97 -5.67
N SER A 163 -1.28 10.75 -5.70
CA SER A 163 -2.19 10.25 -4.66
C SER A 163 -1.61 10.36 -3.24
N ALA A 164 -0.37 9.89 -3.03
CA ALA A 164 0.26 9.92 -1.72
C ALA A 164 0.51 11.36 -1.22
N GLY A 165 0.89 12.27 -2.14
CA GLY A 165 1.07 13.68 -1.81
C GLY A 165 -0.23 14.34 -1.35
N ALA A 166 -1.34 14.08 -2.05
CA ALA A 166 -2.66 14.57 -1.67
C ALA A 166 -3.11 13.99 -0.31
N ALA A 167 -2.86 12.70 -0.07
CA ALA A 167 -3.14 12.04 1.20
C ALA A 167 -2.36 12.66 2.38
N MET A 168 -1.06 12.87 2.21
CA MET A 168 -0.21 13.50 3.24
C MET A 168 -0.64 14.93 3.55
N GLN A 169 -1.02 15.72 2.54
CA GLN A 169 -1.55 17.07 2.75
C GLN A 169 -2.84 17.03 3.57
N PHE A 170 -3.80 16.20 3.17
CA PHE A 170 -5.08 16.08 3.89
C PHE A 170 -4.87 15.61 5.34
N ALA A 171 -3.95 14.68 5.58
CA ALA A 171 -3.61 14.23 6.91
C ALA A 171 -2.99 15.33 7.79
N GLY A 172 -2.09 16.14 7.22
CA GLY A 172 -1.52 17.30 7.90
C GLY A 172 -2.59 18.31 8.31
N ASP A 173 -3.56 18.56 7.44
CA ASP A 173 -4.70 19.44 7.72
C ASP A 173 -5.56 18.89 8.87
N LEU A 174 -5.83 17.57 8.90
CA LEU A 174 -6.58 16.93 9.99
C LEU A 174 -5.93 17.16 11.37
N VAL A 175 -4.60 17.01 11.47
CA VAL A 175 -3.86 17.24 12.72
C VAL A 175 -3.82 18.74 13.05
N ALA A 176 -3.53 19.59 12.05
CA ALA A 176 -3.43 21.04 12.25
C ALA A 176 -4.76 21.69 12.71
N ASP A 177 -5.89 21.15 12.25
CA ASP A 177 -7.24 21.56 12.61
C ASP A 177 -7.77 20.88 13.89
N GLY A 178 -6.99 19.97 14.50
CA GLY A 178 -7.38 19.24 15.71
C GLY A 178 -8.48 18.21 15.49
N ARG A 179 -8.69 17.77 14.24
CA ARG A 179 -9.67 16.75 13.85
C ARG A 179 -9.23 15.33 14.22
N ALA A 180 -7.92 15.11 14.32
CA ALA A 180 -7.27 13.91 14.82
C ALA A 180 -6.02 14.31 15.63
N ASP A 181 -5.62 13.47 16.59
CA ASP A 181 -4.38 13.65 17.36
C ASP A 181 -3.23 12.82 16.81
N LEU A 182 -3.54 11.78 16.03
CA LEU A 182 -2.61 10.90 15.36
C LEU A 182 -3.15 10.57 13.98
N VAL A 183 -2.36 10.70 12.91
CA VAL A 183 -2.77 10.23 11.58
C VAL A 183 -1.66 9.44 10.92
N LEU A 184 -1.96 8.19 10.53
CA LEU A 184 -1.10 7.42 9.64
C LEU A 184 -1.35 7.89 8.20
N ALA A 185 -0.32 8.35 7.51
CA ALA A 185 -0.45 9.04 6.23
C ALA A 185 0.58 8.60 5.19
N GLY A 186 0.16 8.29 3.96
CA GLY A 186 1.13 7.99 2.89
C GLY A 186 0.53 7.36 1.65
N GLY A 187 1.09 6.25 1.17
CA GLY A 187 0.58 5.59 -0.03
C GLY A 187 1.00 4.14 -0.23
N VAL A 188 0.29 3.46 -1.13
CA VAL A 188 0.49 2.05 -1.47
C VAL A 188 0.14 1.78 -2.93
N ASP A 189 0.98 1.02 -3.61
CA ASP A 189 0.65 0.36 -4.88
C ASP A 189 1.41 -0.97 -4.97
N ALA A 190 0.70 -2.01 -5.41
CA ALA A 190 1.25 -3.32 -5.67
C ALA A 190 1.65 -3.48 -7.14
N LEU A 191 2.63 -4.35 -7.40
CA LEU A 191 2.97 -4.73 -8.75
C LEU A 191 1.82 -5.58 -9.29
N SER A 192 1.38 -5.29 -10.50
CA SER A 192 0.26 -5.95 -11.15
C SER A 192 0.67 -6.40 -12.55
N GLU A 193 0.42 -7.67 -12.88
CA GLU A 193 0.68 -8.20 -14.23
C GLU A 193 -0.10 -7.43 -15.29
N VAL A 194 -1.32 -7.01 -14.97
CA VAL A 194 -2.19 -6.24 -15.88
C VAL A 194 -1.62 -4.86 -16.16
N LEU A 195 -1.14 -4.17 -15.13
CA LEU A 195 -0.46 -2.89 -15.28
C LEU A 195 0.86 -3.06 -16.05
N TYR A 196 1.64 -4.09 -15.72
CA TYR A 196 2.89 -4.40 -16.38
C TYR A 196 2.69 -4.59 -17.89
N ALA A 197 1.68 -5.39 -18.27
CA ALA A 197 1.33 -5.62 -19.67
C ALA A 197 0.91 -4.33 -20.39
N ALA A 198 0.11 -3.48 -19.75
CA ALA A 198 -0.30 -2.19 -20.31
C ALA A 198 0.90 -1.25 -20.54
N LEU A 199 1.79 -1.15 -19.56
CA LEU A 199 3.02 -0.35 -19.67
C LEU A 199 3.97 -0.89 -20.75
N ASN A 200 4.01 -2.21 -20.94
CA ASN A 200 4.78 -2.82 -22.01
C ASN A 200 4.22 -2.42 -23.39
N ASP A 201 2.90 -2.52 -23.59
CA ASP A 201 2.24 -2.16 -24.85
C ASP A 201 2.40 -0.66 -25.17
N GLU A 202 2.39 0.20 -24.15
CA GLU A 202 2.68 1.62 -24.28
C GLU A 202 4.17 1.93 -24.56
N GLY A 203 5.05 0.93 -24.53
CA GLY A 203 6.50 1.10 -24.70
C GLY A 203 7.18 1.85 -23.55
N ARG A 204 6.54 1.88 -22.36
CA ARG A 204 7.03 2.63 -21.20
C ARG A 204 8.00 1.83 -20.33
N LEU A 205 7.97 0.51 -20.42
CA LEU A 205 8.97 -0.31 -19.75
C LEU A 205 10.34 -0.10 -20.41
N GLY A 206 11.39 0.06 -19.60
CA GLY A 206 12.77 0.10 -20.07
C GLY A 206 13.30 1.43 -20.62
N ASP A 207 12.44 2.43 -20.84
CA ASP A 207 12.86 3.81 -21.13
C ASP A 207 13.23 4.56 -19.83
N GLY A 208 14.17 4.00 -19.06
CA GLY A 208 14.54 4.50 -17.74
C GLY A 208 13.47 4.34 -16.65
N PHE A 209 12.35 3.69 -16.96
CA PHE A 209 11.29 3.36 -16.00
C PHE A 209 11.25 1.86 -15.72
N VAL A 210 11.33 1.51 -14.43
CA VAL A 210 11.15 0.15 -13.91
C VAL A 210 9.98 0.19 -12.94
N PRO A 211 8.91 -0.59 -13.17
CA PRO A 211 7.79 -0.66 -12.24
C PRO A 211 8.21 -1.40 -10.97
N GLY A 212 7.53 -1.09 -9.88
CA GLY A 212 7.73 -1.76 -8.60
C GLY A 212 6.49 -1.68 -7.75
N GLU A 213 6.61 -2.22 -6.55
CA GLU A 213 5.61 -2.09 -5.51
C GLU A 213 6.19 -1.46 -4.26
N ALA A 214 5.35 -0.75 -3.52
CA ALA A 214 5.71 -0.21 -2.23
C ALA A 214 4.47 0.15 -1.41
N ALA A 215 4.64 0.16 -0.09
CA ALA A 215 3.83 0.96 0.82
C ALA A 215 4.75 1.85 1.63
N ALA A 216 4.32 3.08 1.92
CA ALA A 216 5.04 3.94 2.84
C ALA A 216 4.04 4.78 3.63
N LEU A 217 4.15 4.75 4.96
CA LEU A 217 3.34 5.58 5.86
C LEU A 217 4.24 6.44 6.75
N LEU A 218 3.76 7.64 7.05
CA LEU A 218 4.26 8.53 8.07
C LEU A 218 3.26 8.54 9.23
N VAL A 219 3.75 8.74 10.45
CA VAL A 219 2.92 9.03 11.60
C VAL A 219 2.98 10.52 11.89
N LEU A 220 1.81 11.18 11.85
CA LEU A 220 1.62 12.61 12.06
C LEU A 220 0.93 12.93 13.39
#